data_AF-A0A8T4BVE6-F1
#
_entry.id   AF-A0A8T4BVE6-F1
#
_cell.length_a   1.000
_cell.length_b   1.000
_cell.length_c   1.000
_cell.angle_alpha   90.00
_cell.angle_beta   90.00
_cell.angle_gamma   90.00
#
_symmetry.space_group_name_H-M   'P 1'
#
loop_
_entity.id
_entity.type
_entity.pdbx_description
1 polymer ?
#
loop_
_entity_poly.entity_id
_entity_poly.type
_entity_poly.pdbx_seq_one_letter_code
_entity_poly.pdbx_strand_id
1 'polypeptide(L)'
;MKIALVICPSWNIDYPPIGLAYIAAYMKEKGHEVRIFDFNIETYNQANEEFKKHWEMTSENRNYWSSELKFNTTHKKRIAKLIGNWAKEILKEKPKLVGFSIFSQNKWPSLMLAKKIKDMDKKIIIVLGGPHFPNNLPHKGNFSETPNFIVYTDKSSKADIYIDQNMFLNYSLGNSPKTWLIIDKEKLRVTNWTNYETINFKLVSDGSGNLLRFYIIDKNNVEWVYSDHEILKSKDTKLIKISLTDFKREKKEQNLTKNILKDIKKYQIHIVGSKSKKGKIIIQEIGLANDKNYKRIDDSFFQSDVLDTIKKDYIDFIVLGEGELNFYGLVKNLKRKNFQLPKGVLFYNQKKFYYSGQRNLIKNLNEIPFPDFEDFHISEYKYEKLPIIFSRGCIGRCVFCHERNFWACYRSRSAENIYKEIKRNLMQHNIDQFANNDSLINGNLVELEKLCDLIIKNKLNITWGGMARLDSKMDKNLLKKLSKAGCNTISYGLESGSQKILDLMKKDITIKSASRILRYTYSAKIQYITVNIMVGFPKESFIDFTKTLWFIFKNKPFIGRVGTGYPCNIVPGSELFEKAHEYGMISLDKNEPLFWKTQDKYNNYKWRCKKLKILQKFVKIIGLDSLNICK
;
A
#
# COMPACT_ATOMS: atom_id res chain seq x y z
N MET A 1 -19.74 16.54 15.39
CA MET A 1 -20.32 15.84 14.20
C MET A 1 -20.32 14.38 14.53
N LYS A 2 -21.45 13.71 14.30
CA LYS A 2 -21.61 12.29 14.61
C LYS A 2 -21.08 11.42 13.48
N ILE A 3 -20.22 10.47 13.83
CA ILE A 3 -19.47 9.61 12.91
C ILE A 3 -19.73 8.16 13.28
N ALA A 4 -20.07 7.34 12.29
CA ALA A 4 -20.06 5.89 12.44
C ALA A 4 -18.79 5.33 11.80
N LEU A 5 -18.06 4.47 12.49
CA LEU A 5 -16.93 3.71 11.95
C LEU A 5 -17.33 2.24 11.85
N VAL A 6 -16.99 1.57 10.75
CA VAL A 6 -17.52 0.24 10.44
C VAL A 6 -16.40 -0.70 10.02
N ILE A 7 -16.42 -1.91 10.56
CA ILE A 7 -15.70 -3.07 10.04
C ILE A 7 -16.72 -4.15 9.65
N CYS A 8 -16.74 -4.52 8.37
CA CYS A 8 -17.56 -5.61 7.86
C CYS A 8 -16.77 -6.93 7.85
N PRO A 9 -17.45 -8.08 7.75
CA PRO A 9 -16.77 -9.36 7.59
C PRO A 9 -16.14 -9.54 6.19
N SER A 10 -15.15 -10.41 6.02
CA SER A 10 -14.41 -11.06 7.12
C SER A 10 -13.16 -10.27 7.50
N TRP A 11 -12.85 -10.30 8.78
CA TRP A 11 -11.63 -9.78 9.39
C TRP A 11 -11.25 -10.66 10.60
N ASN A 12 -10.06 -10.43 11.16
CA ASN A 12 -9.56 -11.15 12.34
C ASN A 12 -10.58 -11.12 13.50
N ILE A 13 -10.71 -12.26 14.19
CA ILE A 13 -11.58 -12.49 15.36
C ILE A 13 -10.79 -12.67 16.66
N ASP A 14 -9.46 -12.65 16.59
CA ASP A 14 -8.60 -12.90 17.75
C ASP A 14 -8.69 -11.76 18.78
N TYR A 15 -8.87 -10.52 18.34
CA TYR A 15 -9.00 -9.31 19.15
C TYR A 15 -9.48 -8.12 18.29
N PRO A 16 -9.93 -7.00 18.90
CA PRO A 16 -10.44 -5.83 18.18
C PRO A 16 -9.48 -5.22 17.13
N PRO A 17 -9.98 -4.59 16.05
CA PRO A 17 -9.16 -3.89 15.07
C PRO A 17 -8.62 -2.55 15.62
N ILE A 18 -7.36 -2.53 16.05
CA ILE A 18 -6.72 -1.37 16.70
C ILE A 18 -6.78 -0.06 15.88
N GLY A 19 -6.77 -0.15 14.54
CA GLY A 19 -6.81 1.03 13.68
C GLY A 19 -8.09 1.85 13.85
N LEU A 20 -9.24 1.18 14.01
CA LEU A 20 -10.52 1.85 14.27
C LEU A 20 -10.54 2.50 15.66
N ALA A 21 -9.99 1.80 16.66
CA ALA A 21 -9.88 2.30 18.02
C ALA A 21 -9.03 3.59 18.09
N TYR A 22 -7.92 3.67 17.34
CA TYR A 22 -7.11 4.90 17.22
C TYR A 22 -7.85 6.04 16.53
N ILE A 23 -8.55 5.76 15.42
CA ILE A 23 -9.33 6.78 14.71
C ILE A 23 -10.45 7.29 15.62
N ALA A 24 -11.15 6.42 16.34
CA ALA A 24 -12.19 6.81 17.27
C ALA A 24 -11.65 7.71 18.40
N ALA A 25 -10.58 7.28 19.07
CA ALA A 25 -9.93 8.07 20.11
C ALA A 25 -9.50 9.45 19.60
N TYR A 26 -8.84 9.50 18.43
CA TYR A 26 -8.39 10.75 17.82
C TYR A 26 -9.56 11.69 17.49
N MET A 27 -10.64 11.16 16.92
CA MET A 27 -11.81 11.95 16.57
C MET A 27 -12.59 12.42 17.81
N LYS A 28 -12.74 11.58 18.84
CA LYS A 28 -13.32 11.95 20.13
C LYS A 28 -12.53 13.08 20.80
N GLU A 29 -11.20 12.99 20.83
CA GLU A 29 -10.32 14.06 21.34
C GLU A 29 -10.54 15.40 20.60
N LYS A 30 -10.84 15.36 19.30
CA LYS A 30 -11.16 16.57 18.50
C LYS A 30 -12.63 17.03 18.61
N GLY A 31 -13.40 16.53 19.58
CA GLY A 31 -14.77 16.97 19.85
C GLY A 31 -15.82 16.39 18.89
N HIS A 32 -15.59 15.17 18.39
CA HIS A 32 -16.57 14.45 17.57
C HIS A 32 -17.20 13.30 18.34
N GLU A 33 -18.49 13.06 18.10
CA GLU A 33 -19.16 11.86 18.58
C GLU A 33 -18.87 10.73 17.60
N VAL A 34 -18.35 9.62 18.11
CA VAL A 34 -17.96 8.45 17.32
C VAL A 34 -18.62 7.22 17.89
N ARG A 35 -19.19 6.39 17.02
CA ARG A 35 -19.64 5.03 17.34
C ARG A 35 -18.99 4.04 16.37
N ILE A 36 -18.44 2.95 16.88
CA ILE A 36 -17.91 1.84 16.07
C ILE A 36 -18.96 0.73 15.96
N PHE A 37 -19.06 0.14 14.78
CA PHE A 37 -19.86 -1.05 14.48
C PHE A 37 -18.93 -2.17 13.99
N ASP A 38 -18.81 -3.24 14.79
CA ASP A 38 -18.05 -4.44 14.43
C ASP A 38 -18.99 -5.56 13.95
N PHE A 39 -19.48 -5.42 12.72
CA PHE A 39 -20.29 -6.46 12.09
C PHE A 39 -19.46 -7.70 11.74
N ASN A 40 -18.13 -7.64 11.80
CA ASN A 40 -17.30 -8.81 11.60
C ASN A 40 -17.46 -9.82 12.74
N ILE A 41 -17.28 -9.38 13.99
CA ILE A 41 -17.40 -10.27 15.15
C ILE A 41 -18.85 -10.70 15.40
N GLU A 42 -19.80 -9.78 15.20
CA GLU A 42 -21.24 -10.10 15.30
C GLU A 42 -21.63 -11.22 14.32
N THR A 43 -21.23 -11.10 13.05
CA THR A 43 -21.53 -12.13 12.03
C THR A 43 -20.88 -13.45 12.38
N TYR A 44 -19.65 -13.43 12.89
CA TYR A 44 -18.92 -14.64 13.27
C TYR A 44 -19.64 -15.38 14.41
N ASN A 45 -20.12 -14.66 15.42
CA ASN A 45 -20.80 -15.26 16.58
C ASN A 45 -22.18 -15.82 16.23
N GLN A 46 -22.87 -15.22 15.26
CA GLN A 46 -24.16 -15.72 14.75
C GLN A 46 -24.00 -16.81 13.66
N ALA A 47 -22.77 -17.07 13.18
CA ALA A 47 -22.52 -18.04 12.13
C ALA A 47 -22.60 -19.49 12.65
N ASN A 48 -23.01 -20.41 11.78
CA ASN A 48 -22.87 -21.84 12.06
C ASN A 48 -21.41 -22.27 11.86
N GLU A 49 -21.02 -23.40 12.45
CA GLU A 49 -19.63 -23.89 12.43
C GLU A 49 -19.05 -24.06 11.02
N GLU A 50 -19.88 -24.47 10.05
CA GLU A 50 -19.45 -24.54 8.65
C GLU A 50 -19.02 -23.18 8.09
N PHE A 51 -19.81 -22.13 8.34
CA PHE A 51 -19.50 -20.79 7.84
C PHE A 51 -18.38 -20.11 8.61
N LYS A 52 -18.24 -20.40 9.91
CA LYS A 52 -17.13 -19.91 10.74
C LYS A 52 -15.76 -20.35 10.21
N LYS A 53 -15.66 -21.52 9.56
CA LYS A 53 -14.41 -21.97 8.91
C LYS A 53 -13.88 -20.96 7.89
N HIS A 54 -14.75 -20.15 7.28
CA HIS A 54 -14.34 -19.13 6.33
C HIS A 54 -13.63 -17.92 6.98
N TRP A 55 -13.61 -17.80 8.30
CA TRP A 55 -12.78 -16.82 9.03
C TRP A 55 -11.36 -17.32 9.31
N GLU A 56 -11.09 -18.61 9.14
CA GLU A 56 -9.74 -19.14 9.31
C GLU A 56 -8.81 -18.53 8.25
N MET A 57 -7.62 -18.07 8.67
CA MET A 57 -6.68 -17.37 7.81
C MET A 57 -5.92 -18.27 6.81
N THR A 58 -6.60 -19.18 6.11
CA THR A 58 -6.04 -19.98 5.02
C THR A 58 -6.06 -19.21 3.69
N SER A 59 -5.22 -19.62 2.73
CA SER A 59 -5.24 -19.11 1.35
C SER A 59 -6.63 -19.20 0.73
N GLU A 60 -7.22 -20.38 0.86
CA GLU A 60 -8.49 -20.74 0.27
C GLU A 60 -9.63 -19.92 0.89
N ASN A 61 -9.67 -19.83 2.23
CA ASN A 61 -10.66 -19.05 2.96
C ASN A 61 -10.57 -17.56 2.67
N ARG A 62 -9.36 -16.99 2.60
CA ARG A 62 -9.18 -15.60 2.15
C ARG A 62 -9.76 -15.37 0.76
N ASN A 63 -9.55 -16.31 -0.16
CA ASN A 63 -10.02 -16.19 -1.54
C ASN A 63 -11.55 -16.17 -1.64
N TYR A 64 -12.26 -16.92 -0.79
CA TYR A 64 -13.73 -16.87 -0.75
C TYR A 64 -14.28 -15.47 -0.45
N TRP A 65 -13.54 -14.69 0.32
CA TRP A 65 -13.91 -13.33 0.69
C TRP A 65 -13.38 -12.26 -0.26
N SER A 66 -12.14 -12.40 -0.76
CA SER A 66 -11.52 -11.36 -1.59
C SER A 66 -11.89 -11.45 -3.07
N SER A 67 -12.11 -12.65 -3.62
CA SER A 67 -12.51 -12.83 -5.01
C SER A 67 -13.98 -12.49 -5.21
N GLU A 68 -14.28 -11.62 -6.18
CA GLU A 68 -15.66 -11.24 -6.49
C GLU A 68 -16.53 -12.45 -6.87
N LEU A 69 -16.00 -13.32 -7.74
CA LEU A 69 -16.72 -14.51 -8.22
C LEU A 69 -17.03 -15.47 -7.07
N LYS A 70 -16.04 -15.78 -6.24
CA LYS A 70 -16.24 -16.64 -5.07
C LYS A 70 -17.23 -15.99 -4.11
N PHE A 71 -17.01 -14.75 -3.70
CA PHE A 71 -17.92 -14.04 -2.81
C PHE A 71 -19.37 -14.03 -3.32
N ASN A 72 -19.58 -13.75 -4.60
CA ASN A 72 -20.90 -13.73 -5.23
C ASN A 72 -21.59 -15.10 -5.18
N THR A 73 -20.84 -16.19 -5.34
CA THR A 73 -21.37 -17.56 -5.38
C THR A 73 -21.54 -18.18 -4.00
N THR A 74 -20.75 -17.78 -3.00
CA THR A 74 -20.73 -18.45 -1.68
C THR A 74 -21.29 -17.61 -0.54
N HIS A 75 -21.01 -16.30 -0.49
CA HIS A 75 -21.28 -15.47 0.70
C HIS A 75 -22.37 -14.42 0.49
N LYS A 76 -22.49 -13.89 -0.73
CA LYS A 76 -23.36 -12.75 -1.05
C LYS A 76 -24.80 -12.92 -0.60
N LYS A 77 -25.40 -14.09 -0.83
CA LYS A 77 -26.80 -14.36 -0.43
C LYS A 77 -27.00 -14.26 1.08
N ARG A 78 -26.03 -14.74 1.88
CA ARG A 78 -26.08 -14.68 3.35
C ARG A 78 -25.86 -13.24 3.83
N ILE A 79 -24.82 -12.59 3.32
CA ILE A 79 -24.51 -11.19 3.68
C ILE A 79 -25.65 -10.23 3.28
N ALA A 80 -26.23 -10.37 2.08
CA ALA A 80 -27.31 -9.51 1.60
C ALA A 80 -28.53 -9.46 2.54
N LYS A 81 -28.81 -10.55 3.27
CA LYS A 81 -29.89 -10.60 4.27
C LYS A 81 -29.60 -9.72 5.49
N LEU A 82 -28.33 -9.52 5.84
CA LEU A 82 -27.90 -8.75 7.02
C LEU A 82 -27.75 -7.25 6.72
N ILE A 83 -27.30 -6.90 5.49
CA ILE A 83 -27.01 -5.53 5.06
C ILE A 83 -28.13 -4.53 5.38
N GLY A 84 -29.39 -4.93 5.20
CA GLY A 84 -30.54 -4.06 5.49
C GLY A 84 -30.68 -3.72 6.97
N ASN A 85 -30.38 -4.67 7.87
CA ASN A 85 -30.44 -4.45 9.31
C ASN A 85 -29.24 -3.63 9.79
N TRP A 86 -28.03 -3.96 9.33
CA TRP A 86 -26.82 -3.17 9.63
C TRP A 86 -26.96 -1.71 9.22
N ALA A 87 -27.53 -1.44 8.03
CA ALA A 87 -27.77 -0.08 7.58
C ALA A 87 -28.77 0.66 8.48
N LYS A 88 -29.86 0.00 8.92
CA LYS A 88 -30.83 0.59 9.85
C LYS A 88 -30.19 0.89 11.20
N GLU A 89 -29.36 0.00 11.71
CA GLU A 89 -28.66 0.16 12.97
C GLU A 89 -27.70 1.35 12.95
N ILE A 90 -26.88 1.47 11.90
CA ILE A 90 -26.02 2.65 11.69
C ILE A 90 -26.86 3.94 11.61
N LEU A 91 -27.95 3.92 10.84
CA LEU A 91 -28.76 5.11 10.62
C LEU A 91 -29.57 5.53 11.86
N LYS A 92 -29.84 4.61 12.80
CA LYS A 92 -30.45 4.92 14.10
C LYS A 92 -29.59 5.90 14.90
N GLU A 93 -28.27 5.80 14.75
CA GLU A 93 -27.33 6.74 15.36
C GLU A 93 -27.35 8.12 14.68
N LYS A 94 -28.05 8.32 13.56
CA LYS A 94 -28.10 9.59 12.82
C LYS A 94 -26.69 10.16 12.49
N PRO A 95 -25.74 9.35 12.01
CA PRO A 95 -24.42 9.85 11.64
C PRO A 95 -24.53 10.87 10.50
N LYS A 96 -23.55 11.76 10.39
CA LYS A 96 -23.36 12.57 9.17
C LYS A 96 -22.37 11.93 8.20
N LEU A 97 -21.53 11.04 8.73
CA LEU A 97 -20.47 10.37 7.99
C LEU A 97 -20.34 8.94 8.48
N VAL A 98 -20.17 8.00 7.55
CA VAL A 98 -19.87 6.60 7.81
C VAL A 98 -18.52 6.26 7.17
N GLY A 99 -17.56 5.88 8.01
CA GLY A 99 -16.21 5.47 7.61
C GLY A 99 -16.06 3.96 7.64
N PHE A 100 -15.54 3.35 6.58
CA PHE A 100 -15.28 1.91 6.50
C PHE A 100 -13.77 1.63 6.53
N SER A 101 -13.34 0.70 7.39
CA SER A 101 -11.98 0.15 7.34
C SER A 101 -11.95 -1.04 6.37
N ILE A 102 -11.33 -0.85 5.21
CA ILE A 102 -11.28 -1.81 4.12
C ILE A 102 -9.96 -2.59 4.14
N PHE A 103 -10.13 -3.90 4.10
CA PHE A 103 -9.13 -4.90 3.78
C PHE A 103 -9.59 -5.65 2.53
N SER A 104 -8.67 -6.34 1.85
CA SER A 104 -9.02 -7.09 0.64
C SER A 104 -10.11 -8.15 0.89
N GLN A 105 -10.23 -8.70 2.11
CA GLN A 105 -11.26 -9.70 2.45
C GLN A 105 -12.64 -9.10 2.70
N ASN A 106 -12.74 -7.92 3.32
CA ASN A 106 -14.04 -7.36 3.71
C ASN A 106 -14.62 -6.33 2.72
N LYS A 107 -13.93 -6.10 1.60
CA LYS A 107 -14.29 -5.11 0.59
C LYS A 107 -15.73 -5.29 0.08
N TRP A 108 -16.13 -6.50 -0.32
CA TRP A 108 -17.45 -6.70 -0.93
C TRP A 108 -18.62 -6.45 0.04
N PRO A 109 -18.63 -7.02 1.27
CA PRO A 109 -19.64 -6.67 2.27
C PRO A 109 -19.68 -5.17 2.59
N SER A 110 -18.51 -4.52 2.66
CA SER A 110 -18.42 -3.08 2.92
C SER A 110 -19.05 -2.25 1.79
N LEU A 111 -18.80 -2.59 0.54
CA LEU A 111 -19.40 -1.91 -0.62
C LEU A 111 -20.91 -2.13 -0.71
N MET A 112 -21.39 -3.34 -0.39
CA MET A 112 -22.83 -3.61 -0.30
C MET A 112 -23.50 -2.75 0.77
N LEU A 113 -22.87 -2.61 1.94
CA LEU A 113 -23.40 -1.82 3.05
C LEU A 113 -23.36 -0.32 2.75
N ALA A 114 -22.24 0.17 2.22
CA ALA A 114 -22.09 1.56 1.77
C ALA A 114 -23.17 1.95 0.77
N LYS A 115 -23.41 1.11 -0.25
CA LYS A 115 -24.50 1.32 -1.21
C LYS A 115 -25.86 1.35 -0.52
N LYS A 116 -26.15 0.39 0.37
CA LYS A 116 -27.46 0.34 1.07
C LYS A 116 -27.71 1.58 1.92
N ILE A 117 -26.70 2.06 2.64
CA ILE A 117 -26.78 3.29 3.44
C ILE A 117 -27.08 4.48 2.53
N LYS A 118 -26.36 4.61 1.40
CA LYS A 118 -26.58 5.70 0.44
C LYS A 118 -27.97 5.65 -0.21
N ASP A 119 -28.47 4.46 -0.51
CA ASP A 119 -29.82 4.25 -1.06
C ASP A 119 -30.90 4.66 -0.04
N MET A 120 -30.66 4.48 1.27
CA MET A 120 -31.56 4.86 2.35
C MET A 120 -31.47 6.35 2.73
N ASP A 121 -30.26 6.92 2.75
CA ASP A 121 -30.05 8.35 2.98
C ASP A 121 -28.87 8.88 2.14
N LYS A 122 -29.22 9.62 1.08
CA LYS A 122 -28.26 10.22 0.14
C LYS A 122 -27.40 11.32 0.76
N LYS A 123 -27.74 11.83 1.95
CA LYS A 123 -27.00 12.90 2.64
C LYS A 123 -25.82 12.36 3.45
N ILE A 124 -25.79 11.07 3.75
CA ILE A 124 -24.69 10.45 4.48
C ILE A 124 -23.43 10.49 3.63
N ILE A 125 -22.32 10.97 4.21
CA ILE A 125 -21.01 10.93 3.58
C ILE A 125 -20.39 9.55 3.83
N ILE A 126 -19.99 8.86 2.78
CA ILE A 126 -19.35 7.55 2.81
C ILE A 126 -17.87 7.72 2.54
N VAL A 127 -17.06 7.26 3.49
CA VAL A 127 -15.60 7.32 3.42
C VAL A 127 -15.03 5.92 3.51
N LEU A 128 -14.12 5.56 2.61
CA LEU A 128 -13.34 4.33 2.71
C LEU A 128 -11.92 4.66 3.20
N GLY A 129 -11.33 3.75 3.96
CA GLY A 129 -9.93 3.83 4.39
C GLY A 129 -9.42 2.46 4.78
N GLY A 130 -8.34 2.40 5.55
CA GLY A 130 -7.74 1.14 6.00
C GLY A 130 -6.68 0.58 5.05
N PRO A 131 -6.10 -0.60 5.37
CA PRO A 131 -4.86 -1.07 4.73
C PRO A 131 -4.95 -1.37 3.24
N HIS A 132 -6.16 -1.55 2.69
CA HIS A 132 -6.34 -1.66 1.24
C HIS A 132 -6.00 -0.35 0.50
N PHE A 133 -5.95 0.79 1.20
CA PHE A 133 -5.62 2.10 0.67
C PHE A 133 -4.34 2.67 1.31
N PRO A 134 -3.15 2.16 0.96
CA PRO A 134 -1.88 2.60 1.51
C PRO A 134 -1.53 4.04 1.13
N ASN A 135 -0.56 4.62 1.86
CA ASN A 135 0.00 5.95 1.59
C ASN A 135 0.61 6.06 0.18
N ASN A 136 1.30 5.02 -0.25
CA ASN A 136 1.82 4.87 -1.60
C ASN A 136 0.87 3.91 -2.29
N LEU A 137 -0.10 4.44 -3.02
CA LEU A 137 -0.91 3.61 -3.89
C LEU A 137 0.06 2.88 -4.82
N PRO A 138 0.05 1.53 -4.84
CA PRO A 138 0.94 0.80 -5.70
C PRO A 138 0.66 1.22 -7.14
N HIS A 139 1.64 1.91 -7.73
CA HIS A 139 1.67 2.14 -9.16
C HIS A 139 1.53 0.78 -9.86
N LYS A 140 1.02 0.75 -11.10
CA LYS A 140 1.28 -0.38 -11.99
C LYS A 140 2.80 -0.50 -12.15
N GLY A 141 3.45 -1.22 -11.25
CA GLY A 141 4.85 -1.53 -11.37
C GLY A 141 5.03 -2.31 -12.66
N ASN A 142 5.84 -1.76 -13.55
CA ASN A 142 6.25 -2.47 -14.76
C ASN A 142 7.16 -3.62 -14.30
N PHE A 143 6.56 -4.77 -13.99
CA PHE A 143 7.26 -6.04 -14.18
C PHE A 143 7.78 -6.04 -15.60
N SER A 144 9.11 -6.01 -15.72
CA SER A 144 9.88 -5.96 -16.95
C SER A 144 9.13 -6.60 -18.13
N GLU A 145 8.44 -5.76 -18.89
CA GLU A 145 8.26 -6.01 -20.30
C GLU A 145 9.63 -5.71 -20.89
N THR A 146 10.28 -6.71 -21.47
CA THR A 146 11.03 -6.42 -22.70
C THR A 146 10.12 -5.53 -23.56
N PRO A 147 10.58 -4.36 -24.02
CA PRO A 147 9.70 -3.25 -24.38
C PRO A 147 8.87 -3.55 -25.63
N ASN A 148 7.72 -4.18 -25.44
CA ASN A 148 6.69 -4.38 -26.44
C ASN A 148 5.54 -3.44 -26.11
N PHE A 149 5.59 -2.24 -26.68
CA PHE A 149 4.54 -1.24 -26.56
C PHE A 149 3.31 -1.64 -27.38
N ILE A 150 2.16 -1.83 -26.73
CA ILE A 150 0.83 -1.75 -27.36
C ILE A 150 -0.01 -0.77 -26.54
N VAL A 151 -0.54 0.24 -27.23
CA VAL A 151 -1.43 1.31 -26.72
C VAL A 151 -2.83 1.07 -27.29
N TYR A 152 -3.88 1.23 -26.48
CA TYR A 152 -5.24 1.44 -26.98
C TYR A 152 -5.70 2.88 -26.75
N THR A 153 -6.40 3.38 -27.77
CA THR A 153 -6.96 4.71 -27.95
C THR A 153 -8.35 4.83 -27.31
N ASP A 154 -8.80 6.06 -27.02
CA ASP A 154 -10.18 6.41 -27.40
C ASP A 154 -10.34 7.92 -27.67
N LYS A 155 -11.33 8.20 -28.52
CA LYS A 155 -11.53 9.31 -29.45
C LYS A 155 -11.57 10.72 -28.83
N SER A 156 -10.60 11.54 -29.21
CA SER A 156 -10.79 12.70 -30.09
C SER A 156 -9.41 13.07 -30.65
N SER A 157 -9.25 12.87 -31.97
CA SER A 157 -8.03 12.95 -32.81
C SER A 157 -6.72 13.26 -32.08
N LYS A 158 -6.06 12.21 -31.60
CA LYS A 158 -4.77 12.24 -30.89
C LYS A 158 -3.60 12.17 -31.88
N ALA A 159 -2.59 13.00 -31.63
CA ALA A 159 -1.20 12.73 -31.96
C ALA A 159 -0.42 12.90 -30.64
N ASP A 160 -0.29 11.80 -29.88
CA ASP A 160 0.45 11.79 -28.60
C ASP A 160 1.93 11.48 -28.91
N ILE A 161 2.84 12.42 -28.59
CA ILE A 161 4.30 12.25 -28.67
C ILE A 161 4.83 12.08 -27.25
N TYR A 162 5.47 10.95 -26.97
CA TYR A 162 6.06 10.67 -25.66
C TYR A 162 7.55 11.02 -25.65
N ILE A 163 7.97 11.82 -24.66
CA ILE A 163 9.38 12.02 -24.29
C ILE A 163 9.53 11.49 -22.85
N ASP A 164 10.38 10.50 -22.66
CA ASP A 164 10.70 9.92 -21.35
C ASP A 164 11.58 10.89 -20.53
N GLN A 165 11.35 10.96 -19.22
CA GLN A 165 12.01 11.93 -18.34
C GLN A 165 13.38 11.44 -17.86
N ASN A 166 14.37 12.32 -17.99
CA ASN A 166 15.69 12.34 -17.33
C ASN A 166 16.74 11.29 -17.78
N MET A 167 17.48 11.61 -18.84
CA MET A 167 18.85 11.14 -19.03
C MET A 167 19.77 12.34 -19.30
N PHE A 168 20.63 12.67 -18.34
CA PHE A 168 21.68 13.69 -18.48
C PHE A 168 22.91 13.07 -19.11
N LEU A 169 23.49 13.67 -20.15
CA LEU A 169 24.87 13.48 -20.62
C LEU A 169 25.33 14.71 -21.45
N ASN A 170 26.63 15.02 -21.43
CA ASN A 170 27.27 16.23 -21.98
C ASN A 170 27.93 15.94 -23.32
N TYR A 171 27.77 16.76 -24.38
CA TYR A 171 28.83 17.10 -25.38
C TYR A 171 28.41 18.17 -26.42
N SER A 172 29.39 18.77 -27.13
CA SER A 172 29.26 19.82 -28.16
C SER A 172 29.08 19.29 -29.60
N LEU A 173 28.11 19.84 -30.35
CA LEU A 173 27.93 19.60 -31.79
C LEU A 173 29.11 20.16 -32.60
N GLY A 174 29.93 19.29 -33.18
CA GLY A 174 30.99 19.61 -34.14
C GLY A 174 30.65 19.07 -35.54
N ASN A 175 31.15 19.78 -36.57
CA ASN A 175 30.87 19.60 -38.00
C ASN A 175 31.14 18.16 -38.53
N SER A 176 30.10 17.32 -38.62
CA SER A 176 30.14 16.09 -39.43
C SER A 176 29.04 16.10 -40.50
N PRO A 177 29.33 15.85 -41.80
CA PRO A 177 28.50 16.37 -42.89
C PRO A 177 27.32 15.49 -43.34
N LYS A 178 26.97 14.39 -42.66
CA LYS A 178 25.89 13.50 -43.13
C LYS A 178 25.14 12.79 -42.00
N THR A 179 24.55 13.56 -41.08
CA THR A 179 23.62 13.00 -40.08
C THR A 179 22.18 13.32 -40.47
N TRP A 180 21.38 12.27 -40.63
CA TRP A 180 20.00 12.34 -41.08
C TRP A 180 19.06 11.93 -39.96
N LEU A 181 17.97 12.68 -39.78
CA LEU A 181 16.83 12.27 -38.95
C LEU A 181 15.81 11.56 -39.83
N ILE A 182 15.44 10.34 -39.44
CA ILE A 182 14.32 9.62 -40.04
C ILE A 182 13.13 9.70 -39.09
N ILE A 183 12.04 10.30 -39.58
CA ILE A 183 10.81 10.50 -38.83
C ILE A 183 9.74 9.59 -39.40
N ASP A 184 9.25 8.67 -38.57
CA ASP A 184 8.03 7.91 -38.87
C ASP A 184 6.82 8.79 -38.53
N LYS A 185 6.12 9.28 -39.56
CA LYS A 185 4.96 10.18 -39.41
C LYS A 185 3.80 9.52 -38.66
N GLU A 186 3.65 8.19 -38.75
CA GLU A 186 2.52 7.47 -38.13
C GLU A 186 2.77 7.16 -36.65
N LYS A 187 4.03 6.93 -36.28
CA LYS A 187 4.40 6.58 -34.90
C LYS A 187 4.95 7.76 -34.10
N LEU A 188 5.26 8.88 -34.76
CA LEU A 188 5.94 10.06 -34.20
C LEU A 188 7.22 9.67 -33.45
N ARG A 189 7.96 8.69 -34.00
CA ARG A 189 9.23 8.18 -33.46
C ARG A 189 10.38 8.61 -34.35
N VAL A 190 11.44 9.08 -33.72
CA VAL A 190 12.73 9.38 -34.36
C VAL A 190 13.67 8.21 -34.07
N THR A 191 14.13 7.49 -35.09
CA THR A 191 15.17 6.46 -34.90
C THR A 191 16.47 6.97 -35.48
N ASN A 192 17.48 7.10 -34.63
CA ASN A 192 18.82 7.45 -35.07
C ASN A 192 19.56 6.16 -35.46
N TRP A 193 20.24 6.17 -36.62
CA TRP A 193 21.21 5.16 -37.01
C TRP A 193 22.58 5.78 -36.82
N THR A 194 23.14 5.69 -35.62
CA THR A 194 24.57 5.68 -35.25
C THR A 194 24.75 5.95 -33.73
N ASN A 195 25.75 5.30 -33.13
CA ASN A 195 26.00 5.18 -31.69
C ASN A 195 26.40 6.50 -30.97
N TYR A 196 25.52 7.49 -30.76
CA TYR A 196 25.84 8.64 -29.86
C TYR A 196 24.57 9.25 -29.19
N GLU A 197 24.77 9.89 -28.01
CA GLU A 197 23.80 10.27 -26.95
C GLU A 197 22.79 11.42 -27.28
N THR A 198 21.91 11.75 -26.31
CA THR A 198 20.55 12.36 -26.38
C THR A 198 20.38 13.76 -27.01
N ILE A 199 19.30 13.95 -27.78
CA ILE A 199 18.86 15.22 -28.42
C ILE A 199 17.38 15.51 -28.07
N ASN A 200 17.02 16.77 -27.78
CA ASN A 200 15.65 17.21 -27.48
C ASN A 200 14.90 17.65 -28.74
N PHE A 201 13.65 17.22 -28.92
CA PHE A 201 12.82 17.54 -30.09
C PHE A 201 11.45 18.10 -29.69
N LYS A 202 10.89 18.97 -30.54
CA LYS A 202 9.53 19.52 -30.40
C LYS A 202 8.85 19.57 -31.76
N LEU A 203 7.57 19.20 -31.82
CA LEU A 203 6.81 19.11 -33.06
C LEU A 203 5.57 19.98 -32.98
N VAL A 204 5.24 20.66 -34.09
CA VAL A 204 4.04 21.49 -34.22
C VAL A 204 3.21 20.96 -35.38
N SER A 205 1.95 20.60 -35.11
CA SER A 205 0.98 20.15 -36.11
C SER A 205 -0.24 21.09 -36.16
N ASP A 206 -1.00 21.01 -37.26
CA ASP A 206 -2.23 21.78 -37.45
C ASP A 206 -3.49 21.12 -36.88
N GLY A 207 -3.34 20.00 -36.16
CA GLY A 207 -4.46 19.23 -35.60
C GLY A 207 -5.18 18.30 -36.60
N SER A 208 -4.83 18.35 -37.89
CA SER A 208 -5.36 17.45 -38.93
C SER A 208 -4.39 16.33 -39.34
N GLY A 209 -3.28 16.21 -38.61
CA GLY A 209 -2.22 15.22 -38.85
C GLY A 209 -1.06 15.75 -39.70
N ASN A 210 -1.13 16.99 -40.20
CA ASN A 210 -0.02 17.57 -40.95
C ASN A 210 0.98 18.23 -39.99
N LEU A 211 2.26 17.90 -40.16
CA LEU A 211 3.35 18.56 -39.48
C LEU A 211 3.60 19.93 -40.12
N LEU A 212 3.63 20.97 -39.28
CA LEU A 212 3.90 22.34 -39.69
C LEU A 212 5.37 22.71 -39.45
N ARG A 213 5.93 22.32 -38.30
CA ARG A 213 7.32 22.62 -37.93
C ARG A 213 7.92 21.51 -37.09
N PHE A 214 9.21 21.26 -37.29
CA PHE A 214 10.03 20.38 -36.46
C PHE A 214 11.10 21.22 -35.78
N TYR A 215 11.30 21.03 -34.49
CA TYR A 215 12.26 21.76 -33.68
C TYR A 215 13.30 20.82 -33.08
N ILE A 216 14.56 21.21 -33.15
CA ILE A 216 15.67 20.65 -32.39
C ILE A 216 16.09 21.68 -31.35
N ILE A 217 16.22 21.26 -30.10
CA ILE A 217 16.70 22.11 -29.02
C ILE A 217 18.12 21.65 -28.69
N ASP A 218 19.09 22.54 -28.94
CA ASP A 218 20.48 22.24 -28.60
C ASP A 218 20.74 22.39 -27.09
N LYS A 219 21.94 22.00 -26.66
CA LYS A 219 22.38 22.07 -25.25
C LYS A 219 22.33 23.48 -24.63
N ASN A 220 22.26 24.52 -25.44
CA ASN A 220 22.18 25.92 -25.00
C ASN A 220 20.72 26.43 -24.99
N ASN A 221 19.72 25.55 -25.13
CA ASN A 221 18.30 25.89 -25.27
C ASN A 221 18.00 26.79 -26.49
N VAL A 222 18.83 26.72 -27.54
CA VAL A 222 18.53 27.39 -28.80
C VAL A 222 17.63 26.48 -29.63
N GLU A 223 16.48 27.02 -30.03
CA GLU A 223 15.53 26.32 -30.91
C GLU A 223 15.99 26.47 -32.37
N TRP A 224 16.14 25.33 -33.03
CA TRP A 224 16.42 25.21 -34.47
C TRP A 224 15.21 24.61 -35.15
N VAL A 225 14.70 25.25 -36.20
CA VAL A 225 13.45 24.88 -36.85
C VAL A 225 13.68 24.39 -38.27
N TYR A 226 12.98 23.31 -38.62
CA TYR A 226 12.76 22.86 -39.99
C TYR A 226 11.29 23.08 -40.33
N SER A 227 11.05 23.81 -41.42
CA SER A 227 9.72 24.33 -41.78
C SER A 227 9.37 24.13 -43.24
N ASP A 228 10.03 23.20 -43.94
CA ASP A 228 9.66 22.85 -45.32
C ASP A 228 8.29 22.18 -45.33
N HIS A 229 7.26 22.95 -45.71
CA HIS A 229 5.88 22.52 -45.66
C HIS A 229 5.54 21.47 -46.71
N GLU A 230 6.24 21.38 -47.84
CA GLU A 230 5.95 20.34 -48.83
C GLU A 230 6.39 18.97 -48.30
N ILE A 231 7.59 18.90 -47.71
CA ILE A 231 8.12 17.66 -47.13
C ILE A 231 7.34 17.25 -45.87
N LEU A 232 7.00 18.22 -45.00
CA LEU A 232 6.27 17.94 -43.76
C LEU A 232 4.80 17.59 -44.00
N LYS A 233 4.15 18.14 -45.04
CA LYS A 233 2.75 17.89 -45.37
C LYS A 233 2.53 16.80 -46.43
N SER A 234 3.58 16.33 -47.12
CA SER A 234 3.46 15.25 -48.11
C SER A 234 2.79 14.00 -47.51
N LYS A 235 1.71 13.54 -48.14
CA LYS A 235 0.95 12.35 -47.71
C LYS A 235 1.50 11.04 -48.28
N ASP A 236 2.35 11.12 -49.31
CA ASP A 236 2.81 9.96 -50.07
C ASP A 236 4.04 9.25 -49.46
N THR A 237 4.59 9.80 -48.37
CA THR A 237 5.81 9.27 -47.74
C THR A 237 5.62 9.05 -46.24
N LYS A 238 5.66 7.77 -45.83
CA LYS A 238 5.56 7.30 -44.45
C LYS A 238 6.78 7.67 -43.58
N LEU A 239 7.94 7.79 -44.20
CA LEU A 239 9.21 8.15 -43.57
C LEU A 239 9.72 9.45 -44.19
N ILE A 240 9.98 10.46 -43.36
CA ILE A 240 10.68 11.68 -43.78
C ILE A 240 12.14 11.56 -43.40
N LYS A 241 13.03 11.83 -44.34
CA LYS A 241 14.46 11.96 -44.09
C LYS A 241 14.85 13.44 -44.13
N ILE A 242 15.24 14.01 -43.00
CA ILE A 242 15.63 15.43 -42.86
C ILE A 242 17.11 15.50 -42.52
N SER A 243 17.90 16.33 -43.22
CA SER A 243 19.29 16.55 -42.82
C SER A 243 19.34 17.46 -41.60
N LEU A 244 20.22 17.18 -40.65
CA LEU A 244 20.44 18.09 -39.52
C LEU A 244 20.92 19.48 -39.98
N THR A 245 21.52 19.58 -41.16
CA THR A 245 21.96 20.85 -41.77
C THR A 245 20.81 21.72 -42.26
N ASP A 246 19.62 21.16 -42.42
CA ASP A 246 18.46 21.88 -42.99
C ASP A 246 17.69 22.67 -41.92
N PHE A 247 18.07 22.48 -40.65
CA PHE A 247 17.51 23.20 -39.51
C PHE A 247 18.08 24.62 -39.43
N LYS A 248 17.20 25.63 -39.39
CA LYS A 248 17.57 27.04 -39.28
C LYS A 248 17.33 27.54 -37.85
N ARG A 249 18.25 28.35 -37.33
CA ARG A 249 18.11 28.93 -35.98
C ARG A 249 16.90 29.87 -35.93
N GLU A 250 15.96 29.63 -35.02
CA GLU A 250 14.80 30.51 -34.84
C GLU A 250 15.21 31.73 -33.99
N LYS A 251 15.15 32.94 -34.57
CA LYS A 251 15.33 34.18 -33.80
C LYS A 251 14.07 34.38 -32.95
N LYS A 252 14.20 34.42 -31.62
CA LYS A 252 13.10 34.73 -30.70
C LYS A 252 12.49 36.11 -31.01
N GLU A 253 11.41 36.16 -31.78
CA GLU A 253 10.56 37.35 -31.89
C GLU A 253 9.59 37.42 -30.70
N GLN A 254 9.73 38.45 -29.88
CA GLN A 254 9.01 38.67 -28.61
C GLN A 254 7.52 39.05 -28.73
N ASN A 255 6.88 38.94 -29.90
CA ASN A 255 5.58 39.59 -30.13
C ASN A 255 4.33 38.69 -30.19
N LEU A 256 4.44 37.36 -30.10
CA LEU A 256 3.24 36.50 -30.20
C LEU A 256 2.42 36.42 -28.89
N THR A 257 3.03 36.65 -27.73
CA THR A 257 2.36 36.47 -26.41
C THR A 257 1.41 37.62 -26.07
N LYS A 258 1.58 38.82 -26.65
CA LYS A 258 0.75 40.00 -26.35
C LYS A 258 -0.64 39.94 -26.98
N ASN A 259 -0.81 39.30 -28.14
CA ASN A 259 -2.12 39.24 -28.81
C ASN A 259 -3.03 38.16 -28.22
N ILE A 260 -2.48 37.02 -27.80
CA ILE A 260 -3.26 35.96 -27.12
C ILE A 260 -3.84 36.46 -25.78
N LEU A 261 -3.08 37.28 -25.03
CA LEU A 261 -3.55 37.87 -23.77
C LEU A 261 -4.61 38.97 -23.97
N LYS A 262 -4.65 39.61 -25.15
CA LYS A 262 -5.65 40.62 -25.50
C LYS A 262 -7.01 39.99 -25.81
N ASP A 263 -7.01 38.81 -26.42
CA ASP A 263 -8.23 38.05 -26.71
C ASP A 263 -8.81 37.35 -25.47
N ILE A 264 -7.96 36.95 -24.51
CA ILE A 264 -8.40 36.38 -23.23
C ILE A 264 -9.13 37.41 -22.35
N LYS A 265 -8.79 38.71 -22.45
CA LYS A 265 -9.45 39.80 -21.71
C LYS A 265 -10.85 40.14 -22.24
N LYS A 266 -11.29 39.57 -23.37
CA LYS A 266 -12.57 39.90 -24.02
C LYS A 266 -13.78 39.13 -23.45
N TYR A 267 -13.57 38.22 -22.49
CA TYR A 267 -14.65 37.50 -21.79
C TYR A 267 -14.82 38.00 -20.34
N GLN A 268 -15.39 39.20 -20.18
CA GLN A 268 -16.07 39.60 -18.95
C GLN A 268 -17.54 39.20 -19.06
N ILE A 269 -17.98 38.09 -18.46
CA ILE A 269 -19.42 37.88 -18.20
C ILE A 269 -19.66 37.24 -16.82
N HIS A 270 -20.09 38.13 -15.91
CA HIS A 270 -21.17 38.06 -14.92
C HIS A 270 -21.50 36.78 -14.16
N ILE A 271 -21.40 36.89 -12.83
CA ILE A 271 -22.11 36.08 -11.84
C ILE A 271 -23.62 36.31 -11.99
N VAL A 272 -24.38 35.25 -12.23
CA VAL A 272 -25.83 35.22 -11.98
C VAL A 272 -26.14 33.93 -11.21
N GLY A 273 -26.53 34.08 -9.94
CA GLY A 273 -26.97 32.96 -9.13
C GLY A 273 -28.38 32.50 -9.51
N SER A 274 -28.70 31.22 -9.28
CA SER A 274 -30.09 30.82 -9.03
C SER A 274 -30.17 29.65 -8.05
N LYS A 275 -31.15 29.73 -7.13
CA LYS A 275 -31.53 28.66 -6.20
C LYS A 275 -32.11 27.48 -6.98
N SER A 276 -31.80 26.25 -6.58
CA SER A 276 -32.66 25.10 -6.89
C SER A 276 -32.83 24.15 -5.69
N LYS A 277 -34.09 23.78 -5.46
CA LYS A 277 -34.55 22.80 -4.47
C LYS A 277 -34.35 21.40 -5.06
N LYS A 278 -33.37 20.62 -4.59
CA LYS A 278 -33.40 19.13 -4.60
C LYS A 278 -32.22 18.57 -3.80
N GLY A 279 -32.53 17.80 -2.76
CA GLY A 279 -31.60 17.28 -1.76
C GLY A 279 -30.67 16.15 -2.24
N LYS A 280 -29.76 16.46 -3.15
CA LYS A 280 -28.44 15.81 -3.22
C LYS A 280 -27.45 16.77 -2.58
N ILE A 281 -26.47 16.26 -1.82
CA ILE A 281 -25.22 17.00 -1.62
C ILE A 281 -24.53 16.99 -2.98
N ILE A 282 -24.96 17.89 -3.86
CA ILE A 282 -24.21 18.19 -5.06
C ILE A 282 -23.12 19.12 -4.58
N ILE A 283 -21.90 18.61 -4.50
CA ILE A 283 -20.68 19.41 -4.51
C ILE A 283 -20.56 20.03 -5.92
N GLN A 284 -21.54 20.86 -6.31
CA GLN A 284 -21.48 21.71 -7.49
C GLN A 284 -21.05 23.08 -6.97
N GLU A 285 -19.98 23.59 -7.57
CA GLU A 285 -19.31 24.85 -7.28
C GLU A 285 -18.31 24.84 -6.10
N ILE A 286 -17.52 23.78 -5.95
CA ILE A 286 -16.14 24.04 -5.54
C ILE A 286 -15.39 24.42 -6.80
N GLY A 287 -14.85 25.63 -6.85
CA GLY A 287 -13.97 26.14 -7.90
C GLY A 287 -12.64 25.37 -8.01
N LEU A 288 -12.69 24.05 -8.21
CA LEU A 288 -11.53 23.17 -8.41
C LEU A 288 -11.05 23.19 -9.86
N ALA A 289 -11.83 23.75 -10.79
CA ALA A 289 -11.46 23.81 -12.20
C ALA A 289 -10.26 24.75 -12.47
N ASN A 290 -10.02 25.74 -11.60
CA ASN A 290 -9.01 26.79 -11.78
C ASN A 290 -7.93 26.83 -10.68
N ASP A 291 -7.93 25.90 -9.73
CA ASP A 291 -6.98 25.94 -8.61
C ASP A 291 -5.71 25.15 -8.94
N LYS A 292 -4.58 25.86 -9.08
CA LYS A 292 -3.24 25.32 -9.37
C LYS A 292 -2.72 24.34 -8.29
N ASN A 293 -3.46 24.15 -7.19
CA ASN A 293 -3.04 23.37 -6.03
C ASN A 293 -3.42 21.87 -6.07
N TYR A 294 -4.14 21.38 -7.09
CA TYR A 294 -4.55 19.96 -7.15
C TYR A 294 -3.87 19.21 -8.28
N LYS A 295 -3.30 18.04 -7.97
CA LYS A 295 -2.76 17.12 -8.99
C LYS A 295 -3.91 16.29 -9.57
N ARG A 296 -4.10 16.40 -10.88
CA ARG A 296 -4.93 15.45 -11.64
C ARG A 296 -4.14 14.16 -11.78
N ILE A 297 -4.76 13.05 -11.45
CA ILE A 297 -4.17 11.71 -11.58
C ILE A 297 -5.00 10.93 -12.60
N ASP A 298 -4.32 10.15 -13.44
CA ASP A 298 -4.92 9.26 -14.42
C ASP A 298 -5.21 7.87 -13.83
N ASP A 299 -5.98 7.07 -14.57
CA ASP A 299 -6.34 5.72 -14.14
C ASP A 299 -5.11 4.80 -13.97
N SER A 300 -3.97 5.12 -14.60
CA SER A 300 -2.75 4.28 -14.57
C SER A 300 -2.06 4.24 -13.19
N PHE A 301 -2.37 5.21 -12.32
CA PHE A 301 -1.79 5.37 -11.00
C PHE A 301 -2.25 4.32 -9.98
N PHE A 302 -3.37 3.65 -10.22
CA PHE A 302 -4.02 2.78 -9.26
C PHE A 302 -4.03 1.32 -9.76
N GLN A 303 -3.96 0.37 -8.83
CA GLN A 303 -4.33 -1.02 -9.13
C GLN A 303 -5.79 -1.10 -9.58
N SER A 304 -6.10 -2.01 -10.52
CA SER A 304 -7.45 -2.17 -11.11
C SER A 304 -8.53 -2.34 -10.06
N ASP A 305 -8.26 -3.14 -9.03
CA ASP A 305 -9.21 -3.41 -7.95
C ASP A 305 -9.54 -2.17 -7.11
N VAL A 306 -8.53 -1.34 -6.88
CA VAL A 306 -8.69 -0.07 -6.17
C VAL A 306 -9.53 0.87 -7.02
N LEU A 307 -9.23 1.02 -8.33
CA LEU A 307 -9.99 1.86 -9.27
C LEU A 307 -11.48 1.54 -9.28
N ASP A 308 -11.82 0.26 -9.41
CA ASP A 308 -13.21 -0.19 -9.52
C ASP A 308 -14.01 0.14 -8.25
N THR A 309 -13.32 0.17 -7.12
CA THR A 309 -13.86 0.55 -5.81
C THR A 309 -14.12 2.06 -5.72
N ILE A 310 -13.18 2.91 -6.17
CA ILE A 310 -13.32 4.37 -6.09
C ILE A 310 -14.38 4.91 -7.05
N LYS A 311 -14.55 4.26 -8.21
CA LYS A 311 -15.46 4.73 -9.27
C LYS A 311 -16.94 4.58 -8.91
N LYS A 312 -17.27 3.95 -7.77
CA LYS A 312 -18.65 3.76 -7.30
C LYS A 312 -19.24 5.11 -6.88
N ASP A 313 -20.42 5.43 -7.43
CA ASP A 313 -21.13 6.70 -7.23
C ASP A 313 -21.62 6.93 -5.79
N TYR A 314 -21.67 5.89 -4.99
CA TYR A 314 -22.04 5.91 -3.57
C TYR A 314 -20.85 6.11 -2.62
N ILE A 315 -19.62 6.21 -3.13
CA ILE A 315 -18.41 6.49 -2.34
C ILE A 315 -18.01 7.95 -2.53
N ASP A 316 -17.95 8.71 -1.43
CA ASP A 316 -17.64 10.13 -1.51
C ASP A 316 -16.15 10.42 -1.35
N PHE A 317 -15.43 9.71 -0.46
CA PHE A 317 -14.00 9.95 -0.25
C PHE A 317 -13.24 8.67 0.07
N ILE A 318 -11.95 8.67 -0.22
CA ILE A 318 -11.00 7.65 0.24
C ILE A 318 -9.88 8.32 1.03
N VAL A 319 -9.65 7.84 2.25
CA VAL A 319 -8.51 8.22 3.09
C VAL A 319 -7.37 7.24 2.86
N LEU A 320 -6.22 7.76 2.44
CA LEU A 320 -5.01 6.98 2.20
C LEU A 320 -4.11 6.96 3.43
N GLY A 321 -3.49 5.81 3.72
CA GLY A 321 -2.46 5.66 4.75
C GLY A 321 -2.95 5.84 6.18
N GLU A 322 -2.21 6.61 6.98
CA GLU A 322 -2.54 6.84 8.39
C GLU A 322 -3.83 7.66 8.53
N GLY A 323 -4.83 7.05 9.18
CA GLY A 323 -6.19 7.60 9.22
C GLY A 323 -6.35 8.82 10.11
N GLU A 324 -5.60 8.95 11.20
CA GLU A 324 -5.86 9.93 12.26
C GLU A 324 -5.86 11.37 11.72
N LEU A 325 -4.77 11.77 11.06
CA LEU A 325 -4.65 13.12 10.51
C LEU A 325 -5.44 13.33 9.21
N ASN A 326 -5.51 12.31 8.35
CA ASN A 326 -6.12 12.42 7.03
C ASN A 326 -7.65 12.43 7.14
N PHE A 327 -8.22 11.54 7.94
CA PHE A 327 -9.65 11.48 8.22
C PHE A 327 -10.12 12.71 8.99
N TYR A 328 -9.39 13.14 10.03
CA TYR A 328 -9.70 14.40 10.72
C TYR A 328 -9.62 15.61 9.77
N GLY A 329 -8.60 15.64 8.90
CA GLY A 329 -8.46 16.66 7.86
C GLY A 329 -9.71 16.74 6.97
N LEU A 330 -10.24 15.60 6.53
CA LEU A 330 -11.49 15.52 5.76
C LEU A 330 -12.65 16.08 6.56
N VAL A 331 -12.88 15.56 7.76
CA VAL A 331 -13.99 15.96 8.63
C VAL A 331 -13.97 17.45 8.96
N LYS A 332 -12.79 18.02 9.20
CA LYS A 332 -12.61 19.46 9.46
C LYS A 332 -12.97 20.29 8.22
N ASN A 333 -12.58 19.85 7.02
CA ASN A 333 -12.84 20.59 5.78
C ASN A 333 -14.29 20.49 5.30
N LEU A 334 -14.98 19.37 5.59
CA LEU A 334 -16.40 19.20 5.30
C LEU A 334 -17.31 20.23 6.01
N LYS A 335 -16.84 20.85 7.10
CA LYS A 335 -17.57 21.91 7.82
C LYS A 335 -17.35 23.30 7.22
N ARG A 336 -16.38 23.50 6.33
CA ARG A 336 -16.03 24.82 5.79
C ARG A 336 -16.97 25.20 4.65
N LYS A 337 -17.35 26.48 4.56
CA LYS A 337 -18.13 27.02 3.44
C LYS A 337 -17.40 26.81 2.10
N ASN A 338 -16.09 27.03 2.08
CA ASN A 338 -15.22 26.74 0.94
C ASN A 338 -14.46 25.45 1.24
N PHE A 339 -14.96 24.32 0.74
CA PHE A 339 -14.29 23.04 0.90
C PHE A 339 -12.96 23.04 0.16
N GLN A 340 -11.93 22.56 0.86
CA GLN A 340 -10.62 22.28 0.28
C GLN A 340 -10.31 20.81 0.50
N LEU A 341 -9.92 20.09 -0.55
CA LEU A 341 -9.57 18.67 -0.42
C LEU A 341 -8.27 18.56 0.40
N PRO A 342 -8.29 17.97 1.61
CA PRO A 342 -7.10 17.88 2.45
C PRO A 342 -6.16 16.80 1.94
N LYS A 343 -4.85 16.97 2.20
CA LYS A 343 -3.80 15.99 1.87
C LYS A 343 -4.14 14.59 2.41
N GLY A 344 -3.76 13.56 1.67
CA GLY A 344 -4.01 12.15 2.00
C GLY A 344 -5.44 11.70 1.74
N VAL A 345 -6.24 12.50 1.02
CA VAL A 345 -7.61 12.17 0.65
C VAL A 345 -7.78 12.20 -0.86
N LEU A 346 -8.44 11.17 -1.36
CA LEU A 346 -8.81 11.02 -2.75
C LEU A 346 -10.32 11.18 -2.91
N PHE A 347 -10.70 11.84 -4.00
CA PHE A 347 -12.09 12.08 -4.38
C PHE A 347 -12.27 11.75 -5.86
N TYR A 348 -13.32 11.01 -6.22
CA TYR A 348 -13.69 10.75 -7.61
C TYR A 348 -15.00 11.45 -7.95
N ASN A 349 -14.96 12.34 -8.95
CA ASN A 349 -16.14 13.10 -9.37
C ASN A 349 -16.07 13.43 -10.86
N GLN A 350 -17.23 13.41 -11.53
CA GLN A 350 -17.36 13.71 -12.97
C GLN A 350 -16.32 12.96 -13.82
N LYS A 351 -16.12 11.67 -13.53
CA LYS A 351 -15.13 10.80 -14.19
C LYS A 351 -13.67 11.25 -14.04
N LYS A 352 -13.34 12.00 -12.99
CA LYS A 352 -11.99 12.50 -12.71
C LYS A 352 -11.59 12.21 -11.26
N PHE A 353 -10.32 11.86 -11.08
CA PHE A 353 -9.70 11.72 -9.78
C PHE A 353 -9.08 13.04 -9.32
N TYR A 354 -9.40 13.42 -8.09
CA TYR A 354 -8.84 14.56 -7.40
C TYR A 354 -8.03 14.05 -6.22
N TYR A 355 -6.73 14.35 -6.23
CA TYR A 355 -5.82 14.04 -5.14
C TYR A 355 -5.03 15.28 -4.76
N SER A 356 -5.05 15.57 -3.47
CA SER A 356 -4.39 16.71 -2.83
C SER A 356 -2.93 16.43 -2.46
N GLY A 357 -2.39 15.25 -2.81
CA GLY A 357 -1.04 14.84 -2.47
C GLY A 357 -0.95 14.16 -1.10
N GLN A 358 0.21 13.56 -0.82
CA GLN A 358 0.45 12.84 0.41
C GLN A 358 0.62 13.80 1.60
N ARG A 359 0.17 13.38 2.78
CA ARG A 359 0.41 14.10 4.03
C ARG A 359 1.70 13.61 4.69
N ASN A 360 2.40 14.51 5.37
CA ASN A 360 3.51 14.14 6.24
C ASN A 360 3.03 13.17 7.33
N LEU A 361 3.82 12.13 7.58
CA LEU A 361 3.55 11.15 8.64
C LEU A 361 3.56 11.81 10.02
N ILE A 362 2.82 11.21 10.97
CA ILE A 362 2.81 11.63 12.38
C ILE A 362 4.21 11.35 12.96
N LYS A 363 5.04 12.37 13.19
CA LYS A 363 6.42 12.15 13.63
C LYS A 363 6.50 11.55 15.04
N ASN A 364 5.74 12.11 15.97
CA ASN A 364 5.72 11.70 17.36
C ASN A 364 4.46 10.87 17.65
N LEU A 365 4.62 9.56 17.84
CA LEU A 365 3.49 8.68 18.13
C LEU A 365 2.91 8.88 19.53
N ASN A 366 3.64 9.53 20.44
CA ASN A 366 3.15 9.82 21.80
C ASN A 366 2.01 10.86 21.81
N GLU A 367 1.85 11.63 20.73
CA GLU A 367 0.79 12.63 20.56
C GLU A 367 -0.54 12.01 20.11
N ILE A 368 -0.55 10.73 19.73
CA ILE A 368 -1.76 10.02 19.37
C ILE A 368 -2.44 9.57 20.67
N PRO A 369 -3.73 9.87 20.89
CA PRO A 369 -4.44 9.39 22.06
C PRO A 369 -4.51 7.86 22.04
N PHE A 370 -4.55 7.27 23.23
CA PHE A 370 -4.63 5.82 23.37
C PHE A 370 -5.92 5.28 22.73
N PRO A 371 -5.86 4.08 22.11
CA PRO A 371 -6.96 3.53 21.33
C PRO A 371 -8.21 3.37 22.19
N ASP A 372 -9.35 3.72 21.64
CA ASP A 372 -10.64 3.66 22.32
C ASP A 372 -11.35 2.34 22.01
N PHE A 373 -11.55 1.53 23.06
CA PHE A 373 -12.17 0.22 22.94
C PHE A 373 -13.61 0.16 23.46
N GLU A 374 -14.22 1.30 23.84
CA GLU A 374 -15.56 1.34 24.49
C GLU A 374 -16.67 0.65 23.67
N ASP A 375 -16.58 0.73 22.35
CA ASP A 375 -17.59 0.19 21.43
C ASP A 375 -17.34 -1.29 21.06
N PHE A 376 -16.28 -1.91 21.57
CA PHE A 376 -15.97 -3.33 21.30
C PHE A 376 -16.33 -4.21 22.50
N HIS A 377 -17.10 -5.27 22.23
CA HIS A 377 -17.38 -6.31 23.22
C HIS A 377 -16.21 -7.29 23.26
N ILE A 378 -15.22 -7.03 24.13
CA ILE A 378 -13.94 -7.79 24.15
C ILE A 378 -14.17 -9.30 24.37
N SER A 379 -15.17 -9.67 25.18
CA SER A 379 -15.57 -11.06 25.45
C SER A 379 -16.15 -11.80 24.24
N GLU A 380 -16.53 -11.08 23.17
CA GLU A 380 -17.03 -11.69 21.94
C GLU A 380 -15.91 -12.14 20.99
N TYR A 381 -14.67 -11.71 21.24
CA TYR A 381 -13.50 -12.13 20.47
C TYR A 381 -12.99 -13.48 20.96
N LYS A 382 -12.26 -14.17 20.08
CA LYS A 382 -11.71 -15.50 20.37
C LYS A 382 -10.74 -15.50 21.55
N TYR A 383 -10.03 -14.40 21.76
CA TYR A 383 -9.19 -14.21 22.94
C TYR A 383 -9.53 -12.89 23.60
N GLU A 384 -9.65 -12.90 24.94
CA GLU A 384 -9.82 -11.69 25.75
C GLU A 384 -8.49 -10.92 25.82
N LYS A 385 -8.11 -10.33 24.69
CA LYS A 385 -6.87 -9.60 24.49
C LYS A 385 -7.15 -8.24 23.89
N LEU A 386 -6.38 -7.24 24.30
CA LEU A 386 -6.36 -5.96 23.62
C LEU A 386 -5.13 -5.82 22.73
N PRO A 387 -5.30 -5.33 21.49
CA PRO A 387 -4.14 -5.03 20.67
C PRO A 387 -3.41 -3.80 21.23
N ILE A 388 -2.09 -3.79 21.12
CA ILE A 388 -1.23 -2.66 21.49
C ILE A 388 -0.16 -2.44 20.41
N ILE A 389 0.32 -1.21 20.28
CA ILE A 389 1.48 -0.90 19.43
C ILE A 389 2.57 -0.20 20.22
N PHE A 390 3.83 -0.55 19.97
CA PHE A 390 5.00 0.16 20.51
C PHE A 390 5.59 1.09 19.46
N SER A 391 5.34 0.80 18.18
CA SER A 391 5.96 1.47 17.05
C SER A 391 5.14 1.30 15.76
N ARG A 392 5.49 2.10 14.75
CA ARG A 392 5.01 1.96 13.37
C ARG A 392 6.21 1.86 12.43
N GLY A 393 6.16 0.92 11.49
CA GLY A 393 7.26 0.65 10.56
C GLY A 393 8.29 -0.34 11.07
N CYS A 394 9.37 -0.49 10.32
CA CYS A 394 10.46 -1.42 10.62
C CYS A 394 11.81 -0.80 10.26
N ILE A 395 12.84 -1.05 11.07
CA ILE A 395 14.23 -0.64 10.80
C ILE A 395 14.92 -1.55 9.77
N GLY A 396 14.31 -2.68 9.43
CA GLY A 396 14.87 -3.65 8.49
C GLY A 396 14.87 -3.16 7.04
N ARG A 397 15.80 -3.68 6.24
CA ARG A 397 15.97 -3.33 4.81
C ARG A 397 15.78 -4.55 3.91
N CYS A 398 14.96 -5.50 4.36
CA CYS A 398 14.80 -6.78 3.70
C CYS A 398 14.20 -6.59 2.31
N VAL A 399 14.88 -7.09 1.27
CA VAL A 399 14.54 -6.78 -0.13
C VAL A 399 13.17 -7.31 -0.54
N PHE A 400 12.71 -8.39 0.09
CA PHE A 400 11.40 -9.01 -0.16
C PHE A 400 10.23 -8.31 0.54
N CYS A 401 10.50 -7.37 1.44
CA CYS A 401 9.50 -6.80 2.34
C CYS A 401 9.13 -5.37 1.91
N HIS A 402 7.83 -5.06 1.88
CA HIS A 402 7.32 -3.72 1.56
C HIS A 402 7.13 -2.83 2.80
N GLU A 403 7.33 -3.34 4.01
CA GLU A 403 7.02 -2.67 5.27
C GLU A 403 7.69 -1.29 5.40
N ARG A 404 8.98 -1.22 5.03
CA ARG A 404 9.74 0.04 5.06
C ARG A 404 9.18 1.06 4.08
N ASN A 405 8.70 0.62 2.92
CA ASN A 405 8.13 1.49 1.90
C ASN A 405 6.69 1.91 2.25
N PHE A 406 5.92 1.03 2.90
CA PHE A 406 4.58 1.33 3.38
C PHE A 406 4.60 2.42 4.47
N TRP A 407 5.47 2.27 5.47
CA TRP A 407 5.57 3.21 6.59
C TRP A 407 6.55 4.37 6.36
N ALA A 408 7.33 4.32 5.29
CA ALA A 408 8.48 5.19 4.95
C ALA A 408 9.64 5.20 5.98
N CYS A 409 9.33 5.21 7.28
CA CYS A 409 10.30 5.22 8.37
C CYS A 409 9.77 4.49 9.61
N TYR A 410 10.70 4.08 10.46
CA TYR A 410 10.38 3.54 11.79
C TYR A 410 10.15 4.69 12.78
N ARG A 411 9.06 4.62 13.53
CA ARG A 411 8.72 5.56 14.61
C ARG A 411 8.32 4.77 15.84
N SER A 412 8.86 5.12 17.01
CA SER A 412 8.64 4.42 18.27
C SER A 412 7.98 5.35 19.27
N ARG A 413 7.08 4.79 20.10
CA ARG A 413 6.53 5.45 21.29
C ARG A 413 7.54 5.34 22.43
N SER A 414 7.48 6.27 23.36
CA SER A 414 8.24 6.16 24.61
C SER A 414 7.68 5.07 25.52
N ALA A 415 8.54 4.42 26.29
CA ALA A 415 8.20 3.43 27.30
C ALA A 415 7.10 3.91 28.26
N GLU A 416 7.17 5.16 28.72
CA GLU A 416 6.20 5.76 29.64
C GLU A 416 4.81 5.89 29.01
N ASN A 417 4.77 6.20 27.71
CA ASN A 417 3.52 6.34 26.97
C ASN A 417 2.84 4.97 26.80
N ILE A 418 3.61 3.92 26.46
CA ILE A 418 3.10 2.55 26.35
C ILE A 418 2.65 2.03 27.73
N TYR A 419 3.45 2.24 28.77
CA TYR A 419 3.12 1.85 30.14
C TYR A 419 1.81 2.48 30.64
N LYS A 420 1.58 3.77 30.34
CA LYS A 420 0.33 4.47 30.68
C LYS A 420 -0.88 3.86 29.97
N GLU A 421 -0.75 3.44 28.71
CA GLU A 421 -1.82 2.75 27.99
C GLU A 421 -2.12 1.39 28.62
N ILE A 422 -1.08 0.59 28.93
CA ILE A 422 -1.24 -0.71 29.61
C ILE A 422 -2.00 -0.52 30.93
N LYS A 423 -1.56 0.44 31.77
CA LYS A 423 -2.21 0.72 33.06
C LYS A 423 -3.67 1.13 32.87
N ARG A 424 -3.96 2.00 31.89
CA ARG A 424 -5.33 2.42 31.58
C ARG A 424 -6.20 1.22 31.19
N ASN A 425 -5.71 0.35 30.30
CA ASN A 425 -6.47 -0.79 29.81
C ASN A 425 -6.72 -1.83 30.91
N LEU A 426 -5.75 -2.05 31.83
CA LEU A 426 -5.95 -2.85 33.03
C LEU A 426 -7.10 -2.32 33.90
N MET A 427 -7.15 -0.99 34.14
CA MET A 427 -8.15 -0.37 35.00
C MET A 427 -9.53 -0.27 34.35
N GLN A 428 -9.60 0.05 33.05
CA GLN A 428 -10.85 0.32 32.35
C GLN A 428 -11.53 -0.93 31.80
N HIS A 429 -10.75 -1.91 31.35
CA HIS A 429 -11.27 -3.09 30.66
C HIS A 429 -11.04 -4.40 31.42
N ASN A 430 -10.28 -4.38 32.53
CA ASN A 430 -9.88 -5.57 33.26
C ASN A 430 -9.17 -6.62 32.36
N ILE A 431 -8.40 -6.15 31.38
CA ILE A 431 -7.64 -7.00 30.46
C ILE A 431 -6.15 -6.90 30.77
N ASP A 432 -5.52 -8.05 31.02
CA ASP A 432 -4.09 -8.20 31.31
C ASP A 432 -3.29 -8.85 30.16
N GLN A 433 -3.96 -9.17 29.05
CA GLN A 433 -3.35 -9.80 27.89
C GLN A 433 -3.30 -8.84 26.69
N PHE A 434 -2.11 -8.63 26.15
CA PHE A 434 -1.87 -7.68 25.06
C PHE A 434 -1.27 -8.37 23.82
N ALA A 435 -1.90 -8.14 22.67
CA ALA A 435 -1.38 -8.57 21.38
C ALA A 435 -0.62 -7.41 20.71
N ASN A 436 0.69 -7.53 20.54
CA ASN A 436 1.44 -6.47 19.85
C ASN A 436 1.22 -6.56 18.33
N ASN A 437 0.79 -5.44 17.74
CA ASN A 437 0.52 -5.31 16.30
C ASN A 437 1.66 -4.64 15.52
N ASP A 438 2.84 -4.48 16.12
CA ASP A 438 3.99 -3.92 15.43
C ASP A 438 4.58 -4.94 14.45
N SER A 439 5.17 -4.42 13.39
CA SER A 439 6.05 -5.18 12.49
C SER A 439 7.35 -5.61 13.19
N LEU A 440 7.73 -4.93 14.29
CA LEU A 440 8.98 -5.16 15.01
C LEU A 440 8.98 -4.59 16.45
N ILE A 441 8.88 -5.45 17.47
CA ILE A 441 8.94 -5.03 18.88
C ILE A 441 10.31 -4.52 19.31
N ASN A 442 11.38 -5.05 18.70
CA ASN A 442 12.77 -4.74 19.08
C ASN A 442 13.44 -3.75 18.12
N GLY A 443 12.65 -2.87 17.48
CA GLY A 443 13.17 -1.79 16.64
C GLY A 443 13.84 -0.66 17.44
N ASN A 444 13.45 -0.50 18.71
CA ASN A 444 14.06 0.41 19.66
C ASN A 444 14.33 -0.32 20.99
N LEU A 445 15.51 -0.93 21.10
CA LEU A 445 15.88 -1.72 22.27
C LEU A 445 15.91 -0.91 23.57
N VAL A 446 16.27 0.38 23.49
CA VAL A 446 16.33 1.28 24.65
C VAL A 446 14.94 1.47 25.25
N GLU A 447 13.95 1.80 24.42
CA GLU A 447 12.57 1.98 24.88
C GLU A 447 11.91 0.66 25.27
N LEU A 448 12.25 -0.44 24.57
CA LEU A 448 11.77 -1.77 24.94
C LEU A 448 12.27 -2.20 26.33
N GLU A 449 13.55 -1.96 26.62
CA GLU A 449 14.16 -2.28 27.91
C GLU A 449 13.54 -1.44 29.03
N LYS A 450 13.42 -0.12 28.82
CA LYS A 450 12.77 0.79 29.77
C LYS A 450 11.31 0.41 30.05
N LEU A 451 10.56 0.00 29.02
CA LEU A 451 9.18 -0.47 29.19
C LEU A 451 9.14 -1.68 30.12
N CYS A 452 10.06 -2.63 29.94
CA CYS A 452 10.16 -3.78 30.82
C CYS A 452 10.50 -3.38 32.25
N ASP A 453 11.41 -2.42 32.45
CA ASP A 453 11.73 -1.89 33.77
C ASP A 453 10.50 -1.25 34.45
N LEU A 454 9.69 -0.50 33.70
CA LEU A 454 8.44 0.08 34.21
C LEU A 454 7.42 -0.99 34.62
N ILE A 455 7.24 -2.02 33.79
CA ILE A 455 6.33 -3.15 34.09
C ILE A 455 6.78 -3.89 35.36
N ILE A 456 8.06 -4.24 35.45
CA ILE A 456 8.64 -4.98 36.58
C ILE A 456 8.60 -4.16 37.86
N LYS A 457 9.05 -2.89 37.81
CA LYS A 457 9.07 -1.98 38.97
C LYS A 457 7.69 -1.81 39.58
N ASN A 458 6.65 -1.73 38.74
CA ASN A 458 5.27 -1.56 39.17
C ASN A 458 4.52 -2.89 39.37
N LYS A 459 5.22 -4.04 39.25
CA LYS A 459 4.67 -5.38 39.45
C LYS A 459 3.38 -5.65 38.65
N LEU A 460 3.31 -5.15 37.42
CA LEU A 460 2.14 -5.41 36.57
C LEU A 460 2.15 -6.88 36.13
N ASN A 461 1.11 -7.62 36.49
CA ASN A 461 0.90 -8.99 36.03
C ASN A 461 0.19 -8.95 34.68
N ILE A 462 0.96 -8.96 33.59
CA ILE A 462 0.43 -8.90 32.22
C ILE A 462 1.10 -9.96 31.36
N THR A 463 0.48 -10.28 30.22
CA THR A 463 1.11 -11.06 29.17
C THR A 463 1.12 -10.31 27.85
N TRP A 464 2.23 -10.42 27.13
CA TRP A 464 2.34 -9.86 25.79
C TRP A 464 3.34 -10.63 24.93
N GLY A 465 3.31 -10.35 23.64
CA GLY A 465 4.32 -10.84 22.72
C GLY A 465 4.13 -10.28 21.32
N GLY A 466 5.09 -10.53 20.45
CA GLY A 466 5.10 -9.92 19.13
C GLY A 466 6.21 -10.42 18.22
N MET A 467 6.38 -9.73 17.10
CA MET A 467 7.38 -10.05 16.09
C MET A 467 8.71 -9.37 16.39
N ALA A 468 9.80 -10.13 16.34
CA ALA A 468 11.15 -9.63 16.59
C ALA A 468 12.12 -10.05 15.48
N ARG A 469 13.18 -9.25 15.32
CA ARG A 469 14.36 -9.66 14.57
C ARG A 469 15.34 -10.37 15.50
N LEU A 470 16.11 -11.30 14.95
CA LEU A 470 17.24 -11.94 15.64
C LEU A 470 18.43 -10.98 15.71
N ASP A 471 18.21 -9.82 16.33
CA ASP A 471 19.22 -8.77 16.50
C ASP A 471 20.31 -9.22 17.48
N SER A 472 21.56 -9.14 17.05
CA SER A 472 22.73 -9.51 17.85
C SER A 472 22.85 -8.80 19.21
N LYS A 473 22.20 -7.65 19.37
CA LYS A 473 22.15 -6.86 20.61
C LYS A 473 21.14 -7.42 21.63
N MET A 474 20.29 -8.36 21.26
CA MET A 474 19.41 -9.06 22.22
C MET A 474 20.21 -10.08 23.04
N ASP A 475 20.83 -9.60 24.12
CA ASP A 475 21.59 -10.43 25.03
C ASP A 475 20.69 -11.22 26.01
N LYS A 476 21.34 -12.06 26.83
CA LYS A 476 20.67 -12.91 27.82
C LYS A 476 19.95 -12.11 28.91
N ASN A 477 20.46 -10.94 29.29
CA ASN A 477 19.88 -10.13 30.36
C ASN A 477 18.62 -9.42 29.87
N LEU A 478 18.66 -8.84 28.67
CA LEU A 478 17.50 -8.24 28.04
C LEU A 478 16.37 -9.28 27.87
N LEU A 479 16.67 -10.46 27.33
CA LEU A 479 15.65 -11.51 27.13
C LEU A 479 15.04 -12.00 28.47
N LYS A 480 15.84 -12.12 29.53
CA LYS A 480 15.32 -12.37 30.89
C LYS A 480 14.40 -11.25 31.37
N LYS A 481 14.76 -10.00 31.09
CA LYS A 481 13.96 -8.83 31.44
C LYS A 481 12.64 -8.81 30.68
N LEU A 482 12.64 -9.12 29.38
CA LEU A 482 11.41 -9.29 28.59
C LEU A 482 10.48 -10.32 29.22
N SER A 483 11.01 -11.50 29.57
CA SER A 483 10.21 -12.56 30.21
C SER A 483 9.62 -12.11 31.55
N LYS A 484 10.43 -11.49 32.42
CA LYS A 484 9.94 -10.93 33.71
C LYS A 484 8.88 -9.86 33.54
N ALA A 485 8.90 -9.12 32.44
CA ALA A 485 7.90 -8.12 32.10
C ALA A 485 6.67 -8.70 31.38
N GLY A 486 6.48 -10.02 31.37
CA GLY A 486 5.29 -10.66 30.78
C GLY A 486 5.41 -11.06 29.32
N CYS A 487 6.59 -10.94 28.69
CA CYS A 487 6.78 -11.42 27.33
C CYS A 487 6.77 -12.96 27.31
N ASN A 488 5.70 -13.55 26.79
CA ASN A 488 5.52 -15.01 26.75
C ASN A 488 5.67 -15.60 25.35
N THR A 489 5.53 -14.77 24.30
CA THR A 489 5.60 -15.20 22.91
C THR A 489 6.51 -14.28 22.09
N ILE A 490 7.41 -14.87 21.31
CA ILE A 490 8.20 -14.13 20.31
C ILE A 490 8.20 -14.90 19.00
N SER A 491 7.86 -14.18 17.93
CA SER A 491 7.94 -14.68 16.56
C SER A 491 9.13 -14.05 15.85
N TYR A 492 10.16 -14.84 15.58
CA TYR A 492 11.37 -14.39 14.89
C TYR A 492 11.27 -14.60 13.38
N GLY A 493 11.50 -13.54 12.61
CA GLY A 493 11.73 -13.66 11.17
C GLY A 493 13.15 -14.15 10.90
N LEU A 494 13.34 -15.46 10.74
CA LEU A 494 14.63 -16.05 10.37
C LEU A 494 14.80 -16.10 8.85
N GLU A 495 13.73 -16.47 8.13
CA GLU A 495 13.63 -16.65 6.68
C GLU A 495 14.45 -17.82 6.11
N SER A 496 15.73 -17.94 6.43
CA SER A 496 16.62 -18.98 5.90
C SER A 496 17.70 -19.41 6.90
N GLY A 497 18.16 -20.66 6.82
CA GLY A 497 19.33 -21.14 7.54
C GLY A 497 20.63 -21.04 6.73
N SER A 498 20.60 -20.50 5.51
CA SER A 498 21.80 -20.24 4.71
C SER A 498 22.21 -18.78 4.79
N GLN A 499 23.44 -18.51 5.29
CA GLN A 499 23.97 -17.14 5.39
C GLN A 499 23.96 -16.44 4.03
N LYS A 500 24.37 -17.13 2.96
CA LYS A 500 24.30 -16.63 1.58
C LYS A 500 22.92 -16.08 1.23
N ILE A 501 21.85 -16.78 1.58
CA ILE A 501 20.48 -16.37 1.25
C ILE A 501 20.03 -15.21 2.13
N LEU A 502 20.40 -15.21 3.42
CA LEU A 502 20.13 -14.09 4.33
C LEU A 502 20.81 -12.79 3.87
N ASP A 503 22.02 -12.90 3.34
CA ASP A 503 22.78 -11.76 2.80
C ASP A 503 22.10 -11.22 1.53
N LEU A 504 21.68 -12.10 0.61
CA LEU A 504 20.89 -11.71 -0.57
C LEU A 504 19.55 -11.08 -0.20
N MET A 505 18.92 -11.54 0.89
CA MET A 505 17.69 -10.96 1.42
C MET A 505 17.91 -9.60 2.07
N LYS A 506 19.16 -9.17 2.32
CA LYS A 506 19.53 -8.06 3.22
C LYS A 506 18.84 -8.20 4.57
N LYS A 507 18.85 -9.42 5.12
CA LYS A 507 18.24 -9.71 6.41
C LYS A 507 19.08 -9.16 7.55
N ASP A 508 20.35 -8.79 7.33
CA ASP A 508 21.24 -8.17 8.32
C ASP A 508 21.29 -8.97 9.65
N ILE A 509 21.35 -10.30 9.57
CA ILE A 509 21.53 -11.22 10.70
C ILE A 509 22.55 -12.31 10.34
N THR A 510 23.20 -12.89 11.36
CA THR A 510 24.08 -14.05 11.17
C THR A 510 23.49 -15.31 11.75
N ILE A 511 23.73 -16.46 11.11
CA ILE A 511 23.27 -17.78 11.58
C ILE A 511 23.78 -18.09 13.00
N LYS A 512 25.02 -17.70 13.31
CA LYS A 512 25.60 -17.86 14.66
C LYS A 512 24.82 -17.03 15.69
N SER A 513 24.51 -15.77 15.37
CA SER A 513 23.74 -14.91 16.27
C SER A 513 22.32 -15.41 16.44
N ALA A 514 21.66 -15.83 15.36
CA ALA A 514 20.32 -16.40 15.38
C ALA A 514 20.24 -17.60 16.36
N SER A 515 21.15 -18.57 16.21
CA SER A 515 21.20 -19.74 17.10
C SER A 515 21.45 -19.36 18.57
N ARG A 516 22.30 -18.35 18.83
CA ARG A 516 22.55 -17.85 20.18
C ARG A 516 21.30 -17.19 20.80
N ILE A 517 20.60 -16.35 20.04
CA ILE A 517 19.40 -15.65 20.53
C ILE A 517 18.27 -16.63 20.83
N LEU A 518 18.07 -17.66 20.00
CA LEU A 518 17.09 -18.72 20.29
C LEU A 518 17.39 -19.41 21.63
N ARG A 519 18.66 -19.78 21.87
CA ARG A 519 19.10 -20.35 23.16
C ARG A 519 18.84 -19.40 24.34
N TYR A 520 19.15 -18.12 24.19
CA TYR A 520 18.92 -17.13 25.25
C TYR A 520 17.44 -16.91 25.51
N THR A 521 16.62 -16.87 24.46
CA THR A 521 15.16 -16.71 24.54
C THR A 521 14.55 -17.89 25.29
N TYR A 522 14.96 -19.12 24.93
CA TYR A 522 14.54 -20.34 25.63
C TYR A 522 14.99 -20.36 27.09
N SER A 523 16.25 -20.00 27.35
CA SER A 523 16.81 -19.95 28.72
C SER A 523 16.13 -18.89 29.58
N ALA A 524 15.58 -17.84 28.98
CA ALA A 524 14.80 -16.81 29.65
C ALA A 524 13.37 -17.26 30.00
N LYS A 525 12.95 -18.48 29.62
CA LYS A 525 11.62 -19.04 29.88
C LYS A 525 10.48 -18.35 29.12
N ILE A 526 10.77 -17.77 27.96
CA ILE A 526 9.76 -17.33 27.00
C ILE A 526 9.16 -18.59 26.35
N GLN A 527 7.86 -18.81 26.56
CA GLN A 527 7.21 -20.10 26.32
C GLN A 527 7.07 -20.43 24.83
N TYR A 528 6.63 -19.47 24.00
CA TYR A 528 6.30 -19.73 22.60
C TYR A 528 7.27 -19.01 21.66
N ILE A 529 8.29 -19.72 21.22
CA ILE A 529 9.30 -19.23 20.27
C ILE A 529 8.94 -19.74 18.87
N THR A 530 8.48 -18.84 18.00
CA THR A 530 8.24 -19.17 16.58
C THR A 530 9.42 -18.72 15.73
N VAL A 531 9.89 -19.54 14.79
CA VAL A 531 10.80 -19.12 13.72
C VAL A 531 10.08 -19.18 12.38
N ASN A 532 9.99 -18.04 11.68
CA ASN A 532 9.34 -17.97 10.37
C ASN A 532 10.38 -18.24 9.27
N ILE A 533 10.01 -19.09 8.32
CA ILE A 533 10.87 -19.54 7.22
C ILE A 533 10.22 -19.20 5.88
N MET A 534 11.04 -18.68 4.97
CA MET A 534 10.67 -18.43 3.58
C MET A 534 11.44 -19.40 2.69
N VAL A 535 10.72 -20.19 1.89
CA VAL A 535 11.32 -21.13 0.95
C VAL A 535 11.32 -20.59 -0.48
N GLY A 536 12.39 -20.87 -1.22
CA GLY A 536 12.43 -20.56 -2.65
C GLY A 536 12.74 -19.10 -2.98
N PHE A 537 13.52 -18.42 -2.15
CA PHE A 537 14.08 -17.12 -2.53
C PHE A 537 14.92 -17.24 -3.83
N PRO A 538 14.99 -16.22 -4.70
CA PRO A 538 15.84 -16.28 -5.88
C PRO A 538 17.29 -16.65 -5.55
N LYS A 539 17.92 -17.47 -6.40
CA LYS A 539 19.29 -18.00 -6.20
C LYS A 539 19.44 -18.97 -5.00
N GLU A 540 18.34 -19.43 -4.38
CA GLU A 540 18.32 -20.51 -3.39
C GLU A 540 18.52 -21.89 -4.03
N SER A 541 19.69 -22.48 -3.84
CA SER A 541 19.99 -23.85 -4.26
C SER A 541 19.31 -24.89 -3.34
N PHE A 542 19.35 -26.16 -3.72
CA PHE A 542 18.91 -27.24 -2.82
C PHE A 542 19.82 -27.34 -1.58
N ILE A 543 21.13 -27.10 -1.71
CA ILE A 543 22.09 -27.07 -0.60
C ILE A 543 21.76 -25.93 0.38
N ASP A 544 21.35 -24.77 -0.13
CA ASP A 544 20.92 -23.67 0.73
C ASP A 544 19.65 -24.04 1.52
N PHE A 545 18.71 -24.73 0.87
CA PHE A 545 17.52 -25.24 1.52
C PHE A 545 17.83 -26.31 2.59
N THR A 546 18.78 -27.23 2.34
CA THR A 546 19.18 -28.22 3.36
C THR A 546 19.88 -27.57 4.56
N LYS A 547 20.62 -26.46 4.38
CA LYS A 547 21.14 -25.65 5.50
C LYS A 547 20.01 -25.10 6.37
N THR A 548 18.88 -24.70 5.78
CA THR A 548 17.67 -24.31 6.54
C THR A 548 17.13 -25.46 7.38
N LEU A 549 16.97 -26.66 6.79
CA LEU A 549 16.52 -27.85 7.53
C LEU A 549 17.49 -28.21 8.67
N TRP A 550 18.80 -28.17 8.39
CA TRP A 550 19.85 -28.43 9.37
C TRP A 550 19.84 -27.42 10.52
N PHE A 551 19.66 -26.13 10.22
CA PHE A 551 19.55 -25.10 11.26
C PHE A 551 18.37 -25.38 12.19
N ILE A 552 17.21 -25.70 11.63
CA ILE A 552 16.00 -26.02 12.42
C ILE A 552 16.27 -27.25 13.29
N PHE A 553 16.82 -28.33 12.72
CA PHE A 553 17.16 -29.54 13.46
C PHE A 553 18.09 -29.27 14.64
N LYS A 554 19.21 -28.57 14.39
CA LYS A 554 20.21 -28.26 15.41
C LYS A 554 19.67 -27.37 16.53
N ASN A 555 18.70 -26.52 16.24
CA ASN A 555 18.09 -25.61 17.23
C ASN A 555 16.71 -26.07 17.72
N LYS A 556 16.28 -27.30 17.36
CA LYS A 556 14.99 -27.87 17.76
C LYS A 556 14.68 -27.69 19.25
N PRO A 557 15.60 -27.94 20.20
CA PRO A 557 15.30 -27.77 21.63
C PRO A 557 14.91 -26.35 22.05
N PHE A 558 15.18 -25.35 21.21
CA PHE A 558 14.97 -23.92 21.50
C PHE A 558 13.87 -23.30 20.62
N ILE A 559 13.22 -24.09 19.78
CA ILE A 559 12.16 -23.66 18.87
C ILE A 559 10.86 -24.31 19.34
N GLY A 560 9.85 -23.50 19.64
CA GLY A 560 8.51 -24.02 19.95
C GLY A 560 7.74 -24.35 18.67
N ARG A 561 7.87 -23.51 17.63
CA ARG A 561 7.10 -23.63 16.40
C ARG A 561 7.85 -23.13 15.18
N VAL A 562 7.61 -23.73 14.03
CA VAL A 562 8.09 -23.24 12.73
C VAL A 562 6.93 -22.65 11.94
N GLY A 563 7.03 -21.35 11.63
CA GLY A 563 6.11 -20.65 10.75
C GLY A 563 6.42 -20.99 9.30
N THR A 564 5.53 -21.76 8.66
CA THR A 564 5.62 -22.10 7.24
C THR A 564 4.51 -21.35 6.51
N GLY A 565 4.82 -20.15 6.05
CA GLY A 565 3.92 -19.33 5.25
C GLY A 565 3.86 -19.77 3.79
N TYR A 566 3.64 -18.81 2.91
CA TYR A 566 3.77 -19.04 1.47
C TYR A 566 5.23 -19.23 1.07
N PRO A 567 5.50 -19.93 -0.05
CA PRO A 567 6.80 -19.79 -0.69
C PRO A 567 7.06 -18.33 -1.08
N CYS A 568 8.32 -17.96 -1.27
CA CYS A 568 8.75 -16.59 -1.61
C CYS A 568 7.84 -15.95 -2.67
N ASN A 569 7.02 -15.00 -2.29
CA ASN A 569 6.17 -14.23 -3.18
C ASN A 569 6.80 -12.87 -3.49
N ILE A 570 6.41 -12.27 -4.61
CA ILE A 570 6.88 -10.94 -5.00
C ILE A 570 5.86 -9.93 -4.52
N VAL A 571 6.24 -9.13 -3.53
CA VAL A 571 5.34 -8.15 -2.93
C VAL A 571 5.47 -6.81 -3.66
N PRO A 572 4.39 -6.28 -4.27
CA PRO A 572 4.43 -4.96 -4.91
C PRO A 572 5.02 -3.89 -4.01
N GLY A 573 5.90 -3.05 -4.56
CA GLY A 573 6.61 -2.02 -3.82
C GLY A 573 7.75 -2.54 -2.93
N SER A 574 8.15 -3.81 -3.01
CA SER A 574 9.41 -4.30 -2.41
C SER A 574 10.58 -4.18 -3.40
N GLU A 575 11.82 -4.11 -2.93
CA GLU A 575 13.00 -4.08 -3.82
C GLU A 575 13.05 -5.32 -4.73
N LEU A 576 12.69 -6.48 -4.19
CA LEU A 576 12.61 -7.74 -4.93
C LEU A 576 11.61 -7.66 -6.10
N PHE A 577 10.53 -6.90 -5.92
CA PHE A 577 9.55 -6.63 -6.97
C PHE A 577 10.10 -5.67 -8.02
N GLU A 578 10.55 -4.48 -7.59
CA GLU A 578 11.00 -3.42 -8.50
C GLU A 578 12.24 -3.84 -9.32
N LYS A 579 13.08 -4.70 -8.74
CA LYS A 579 14.34 -5.15 -9.33
C LYS A 579 14.35 -6.64 -9.66
N ALA A 580 13.19 -7.24 -9.91
CA ALA A 580 13.05 -8.69 -10.16
C ALA A 580 14.06 -9.24 -11.19
N HIS A 581 14.36 -8.48 -12.24
CA HIS A 581 15.34 -8.83 -13.27
C HIS A 581 16.78 -8.97 -12.74
N GLU A 582 17.21 -8.13 -11.78
CA GLU A 582 18.52 -8.23 -11.11
C GLU A 582 18.65 -9.55 -10.31
N TYR A 583 17.52 -10.09 -9.86
CA TYR A 583 17.43 -11.39 -9.19
C TYR A 583 17.24 -12.56 -10.15
N GLY A 584 17.24 -12.32 -11.47
CA GLY A 584 17.04 -13.33 -12.52
C GLY A 584 15.60 -13.86 -12.58
N MET A 585 14.62 -13.08 -12.11
CA MET A 585 13.22 -13.48 -12.03
C MET A 585 12.44 -13.02 -13.27
N ILE A 586 11.54 -13.89 -13.71
CA ILE A 586 10.59 -13.66 -14.79
C ILE A 586 9.19 -13.89 -14.20
N SER A 587 8.38 -12.84 -14.14
CA SER A 587 6.97 -12.98 -13.75
C SER A 587 6.19 -13.70 -14.86
N LEU A 588 5.34 -14.63 -14.45
CA LEU A 588 4.45 -15.37 -15.35
C LEU A 588 3.04 -14.80 -15.35
N ASP A 589 2.66 -14.12 -14.26
CA ASP A 589 1.42 -13.36 -14.14
C ASP A 589 1.70 -12.15 -13.23
N LYS A 590 1.50 -10.95 -13.78
CA LYS A 590 1.77 -9.68 -13.08
C LYS A 590 0.80 -9.42 -11.93
N ASN A 591 -0.37 -10.05 -11.95
CA ASN A 591 -1.40 -9.90 -10.92
C ASN A 591 -1.25 -10.94 -9.81
N GLU A 592 -0.47 -11.99 -10.03
CA GLU A 592 -0.33 -13.11 -9.11
C GLU A 592 1.08 -13.16 -8.50
N PRO A 593 1.27 -12.67 -7.26
CA PRO A 593 2.59 -12.47 -6.65
C PRO A 593 3.38 -13.78 -6.43
N LEU A 594 2.71 -14.94 -6.52
CA LEU A 594 3.33 -16.25 -6.42
C LEU A 594 3.81 -16.79 -7.77
N PHE A 595 3.31 -16.30 -8.90
CA PHE A 595 3.51 -16.89 -10.22
C PHE A 595 4.69 -16.24 -10.94
N TRP A 596 5.89 -16.68 -10.56
CA TRP A 596 7.15 -16.29 -11.18
C TRP A 596 8.11 -17.47 -11.26
N LYS A 597 9.10 -17.36 -12.15
CA LYS A 597 10.20 -18.32 -12.30
C LYS A 597 11.55 -17.62 -12.41
N THR A 598 12.64 -18.31 -12.14
CA THR A 598 13.98 -17.85 -12.52
C THR A 598 14.27 -18.14 -14.00
N GLN A 599 15.21 -17.40 -14.59
CA GLN A 599 15.68 -17.60 -15.97
C GLN A 599 16.15 -19.03 -16.24
N ASP A 600 16.84 -19.64 -15.28
CA ASP A 600 17.27 -21.05 -15.31
C ASP A 600 16.13 -22.07 -15.17
N LYS A 601 14.88 -21.61 -14.97
CA LYS A 601 13.64 -22.38 -14.79
C LYS A 601 13.60 -23.30 -13.55
N TYR A 602 14.68 -23.40 -12.77
CA TYR A 602 14.75 -24.28 -11.60
C TYR A 602 13.88 -23.78 -10.44
N ASN A 603 13.88 -22.48 -10.18
CA ASN A 603 13.01 -21.91 -9.16
C ASN A 603 11.71 -21.44 -9.81
N ASN A 604 10.66 -22.25 -9.73
CA ASN A 604 9.31 -21.96 -10.22
C ASN A 604 8.26 -22.29 -9.14
N TYR A 605 7.02 -21.85 -9.34
CA TYR A 605 5.94 -22.03 -8.37
C TYR A 605 5.77 -23.48 -7.90
N LYS A 606 5.71 -24.44 -8.83
CA LYS A 606 5.56 -25.88 -8.51
C LYS A 606 6.71 -26.39 -7.64
N TRP A 607 7.94 -25.98 -7.96
CA TRP A 607 9.12 -26.38 -7.18
C TRP A 607 9.16 -25.75 -5.79
N ARG A 608 8.81 -24.46 -5.67
CA ARG A 608 8.71 -23.79 -4.37
C ARG A 608 7.64 -24.42 -3.48
N CYS A 609 6.47 -24.77 -4.03
CA CYS A 609 5.44 -25.52 -3.32
C CYS A 609 5.92 -26.91 -2.87
N LYS A 610 6.70 -27.62 -3.70
CA LYS A 610 7.29 -28.90 -3.30
C LYS A 610 8.29 -28.73 -2.16
N LYS A 611 9.18 -27.73 -2.20
CA LYS A 611 10.08 -27.40 -1.08
C LYS A 611 9.32 -27.06 0.21
N LEU A 612 8.24 -26.27 0.11
CA LEU A 612 7.40 -25.95 1.26
C LEU A 612 6.80 -27.22 1.90
N LYS A 613 6.27 -28.14 1.08
CA LYS A 613 5.76 -29.43 1.55
C LYS A 613 6.84 -30.29 2.21
N ILE A 614 8.07 -30.27 1.68
CA ILE A 614 9.22 -30.96 2.29
C ILE A 614 9.51 -30.35 3.66
N LEU A 615 9.57 -29.02 3.78
CA LEU A 615 9.79 -28.33 5.06
C LEU A 615 8.70 -28.68 6.08
N GLN A 616 7.42 -28.62 5.69
CA GLN A 616 6.29 -28.96 6.56
C GLN A 616 6.35 -30.41 7.06
N LYS A 617 6.63 -31.37 6.16
CA LYS A 617 6.81 -32.77 6.53
C LYS A 617 8.00 -32.96 7.45
N PHE A 618 9.12 -32.31 7.16
CA PHE A 618 10.33 -32.36 7.98
C PHE A 618 10.08 -31.86 9.40
N VAL A 619 9.45 -30.68 9.55
CA VAL A 619 9.07 -30.09 10.85
C VAL A 619 8.22 -31.07 11.67
N LYS A 620 7.23 -31.71 11.03
CA LYS A 620 6.40 -32.75 11.66
C LYS A 620 7.21 -33.98 12.07
N ILE A 621 8.09 -34.50 11.20
CA ILE A 621 8.93 -35.68 11.47
C ILE A 621 9.84 -35.44 12.67
N ILE A 622 10.42 -34.24 12.78
CA ILE A 622 11.28 -33.91 13.93
C ILE A 622 10.47 -33.50 15.17
N GLY A 623 9.14 -33.62 15.18
CA GLY A 623 8.30 -33.37 16.36
C GLY A 623 8.19 -31.89 16.76
N LEU A 624 8.25 -30.97 15.81
CA LEU A 624 7.93 -29.56 16.01
C LEU A 624 6.55 -29.24 15.43
N ASP A 625 5.87 -28.27 16.02
CA ASP A 625 4.63 -27.74 15.47
C ASP A 625 4.91 -26.88 14.22
N SER A 626 4.15 -27.14 13.15
CA SER A 626 4.12 -26.28 11.97
C SER A 626 2.94 -25.32 12.07
N LEU A 627 3.20 -24.01 12.12
CA LEU A 627 2.14 -23.04 11.85
C LEU A 627 2.00 -22.90 10.34
N ASN A 628 0.98 -23.56 9.79
CA ASN A 628 0.56 -23.31 8.42
C ASN A 628 -0.19 -21.99 8.37
N ILE A 629 0.49 -20.92 7.92
CA ILE A 629 -0.20 -19.65 7.62
C ILE A 629 -1.05 -19.82 6.35
N CYS A 630 -0.85 -20.91 5.60
CA CYS A 630 -1.66 -21.37 4.46
C CYS A 630 -1.74 -22.89 4.40
N LYS A 631 -2.97 -23.42 4.34
CA LYS A 631 -3.24 -24.77 3.85
C LYS A 631 -3.55 -24.71 2.37
#